data_AF-A0A9P6DVL8-F1
#
_entry.id   AF-A0A9P6DVL8-F1
#
_cell.length_a   1.000
_cell.length_b   1.000
_cell.length_c   1.000
_cell.angle_alpha   90.00
_cell.angle_beta   90.00
_cell.angle_gamma   90.00
#
_symmetry.space_group_name_H-M   'P 1'
#
loop_
_entity.id
_entity.type
_entity.pdbx_description
1 polymer ?
#
loop_
_entity_poly.entity_id
_entity_poly.type
_entity_poly.pdbx_seq_one_letter_code
_entity_poly.pdbx_strand_id
1 'polypeptide(L)'
;MGAAVVERDGVTSVDNVDRTVSGKDGRRMLSKVQYYEVAKSIVADYVRLKSPLKRASHMDLTHIARLSFLIHDTDTALYALKCVLDRNEMPDIYDLNVLLGGIAQSNPRQASKMAHKALALGVRVDRISWTLIIHHALLLGDFKLAELIINKSNTENITWDYQSIDMIVRRGFNDKVADRDYATEFFHNSLRLLQRQAREGREAWTSLGIVTVNRALHWRMPVMAFEFWKLLCKPKLESATRLPSGLLPKNIGEKMPLQVRIAEALVFEYEQVGAKCGYTWAMGLAMCVEMDVPTLWTPTRIKNK
;
A
#
# COMPACT_ATOMS: atom_id res chain seq x y z
N MET A 1 -40.02 1.19 30.68
CA MET A 1 -39.30 0.94 29.40
C MET A 1 -37.84 1.31 29.61
N GLY A 2 -37.04 0.35 30.07
CA GLY A 2 -35.60 0.53 30.33
C GLY A 2 -34.80 0.06 29.13
N ALA A 3 -34.02 0.96 28.53
CA ALA A 3 -33.11 0.62 27.44
C ALA A 3 -31.81 0.04 28.05
N ALA A 4 -31.55 -1.22 27.75
CA ALA A 4 -30.33 -1.91 28.13
C ALA A 4 -29.15 -1.33 27.33
N VAL A 5 -28.16 -0.79 28.04
CA VAL A 5 -26.85 -0.42 27.52
C VAL A 5 -26.06 -1.71 27.34
N VAL A 6 -25.78 -2.06 26.09
CA VAL A 6 -24.92 -3.20 25.74
C VAL A 6 -23.47 -2.70 25.75
N GLU A 7 -22.76 -2.94 26.85
CA GLU A 7 -21.30 -2.87 26.91
C GLU A 7 -20.72 -3.89 25.93
N ARG A 8 -19.90 -3.39 24.98
CA ARG A 8 -19.09 -4.23 24.09
C ARG A 8 -17.64 -4.13 24.55
N ASP A 9 -17.25 -5.00 25.46
CA ASP A 9 -15.84 -5.27 25.76
C ASP A 9 -15.24 -6.15 24.66
N GLY A 10 -14.79 -5.49 23.60
CA GLY A 10 -13.99 -6.09 22.54
C GLY A 10 -12.50 -5.94 22.83
N VAL A 11 -11.99 -6.62 23.86
CA VAL A 11 -10.55 -6.76 24.07
C VAL A 11 -10.01 -7.68 22.97
N THR A 12 -9.33 -7.10 21.99
CA THR A 12 -8.57 -7.86 21.00
C THR A 12 -7.40 -8.55 21.70
N SER A 13 -7.48 -9.88 21.84
CA SER A 13 -6.36 -10.74 22.23
C SER A 13 -5.19 -10.51 21.27
N VAL A 14 -4.18 -9.78 21.75
CA VAL A 14 -2.88 -9.71 21.10
C VAL A 14 -2.14 -10.98 21.49
N ASP A 15 -2.26 -12.01 20.66
CA ASP A 15 -1.45 -13.22 20.76
C ASP A 15 0.01 -12.83 20.48
N ASN A 16 0.69 -12.39 21.54
CA ASN A 16 2.10 -12.07 21.61
C ASN A 16 2.91 -13.37 21.61
N VAL A 17 3.13 -13.93 20.42
CA VAL A 17 4.24 -14.86 20.22
C VAL A 17 5.51 -14.01 20.13
N ASP A 18 6.09 -13.72 21.29
CA ASP A 18 7.34 -12.95 21.44
C ASP A 18 8.52 -13.82 20.98
N ARG A 19 8.65 -13.99 19.66
CA ARG A 19 9.84 -14.60 19.07
C ARG A 19 10.97 -13.58 19.19
N THR A 20 11.79 -13.75 20.23
CA THR A 20 13.09 -13.11 20.33
C THR A 20 13.96 -13.58 19.17
N VAL A 21 13.98 -12.80 18.09
CA VAL A 21 14.86 -13.05 16.95
C VAL A 21 16.28 -12.71 17.41
N SER A 22 17.05 -13.73 17.77
CA SER A 22 18.49 -13.59 17.99
C SER A 22 19.12 -13.15 16.66
N GLY A 23 19.50 -11.88 16.57
CA GLY A 23 20.22 -11.36 15.41
C GLY A 23 21.59 -12.05 15.31
N LYS A 24 22.04 -12.33 14.08
CA LYS A 24 23.34 -12.98 13.79
C LYS A 24 24.55 -12.26 14.43
N ASP A 25 24.38 -11.01 14.85
CA ASP A 25 25.44 -10.17 15.42
C ASP A 25 25.46 -10.18 16.97
N GLY A 26 24.66 -11.02 17.64
CA GLY A 26 24.64 -11.10 19.11
C GLY A 26 24.05 -9.89 19.83
N ARG A 27 23.65 -8.82 19.12
CA ARG A 27 22.86 -7.72 19.69
C ARG A 27 21.47 -8.25 20.02
N ARG A 28 21.09 -8.19 21.30
CA ARG A 28 19.69 -8.38 21.72
C ARG A 28 18.85 -7.29 21.06
N MET A 29 18.08 -7.64 20.03
CA MET A 29 17.04 -6.75 19.52
C MET A 29 15.99 -6.59 20.61
N LEU A 30 15.62 -5.35 20.90
CA LEU A 30 14.51 -5.09 21.81
C LEU A 30 13.25 -5.72 21.22
N SER A 31 12.38 -6.26 22.07
CA SER A 31 11.06 -6.70 21.61
C SER A 31 10.26 -5.49 21.12
N LYS A 32 9.25 -5.73 20.28
CA LYS A 32 8.36 -4.64 19.81
C LYS A 32 7.74 -3.87 20.98
N VAL A 33 7.42 -4.58 22.06
CA VAL A 33 6.89 -4.00 23.30
C VAL A 33 7.90 -3.05 23.93
N GLN A 34 9.17 -3.46 24.05
CA GLN A 34 10.22 -2.62 24.61
C GLN A 34 10.47 -1.36 23.77
N TYR A 35 10.46 -1.46 22.44
CA TYR A 35 10.57 -0.28 21.57
C TYR A 35 9.43 0.71 21.77
N TYR A 36 8.20 0.20 21.92
CA TYR A 36 7.02 1.03 22.11
C TYR A 36 7.03 1.75 23.47
N GLU A 37 7.44 1.08 24.54
CA GLU A 37 7.57 1.71 25.87
C GLU A 37 8.69 2.77 25.91
N VAL A 38 9.82 2.52 25.22
CA VAL A 38 10.85 3.55 25.03
C VAL A 38 10.31 4.74 24.25
N ALA A 39 9.57 4.51 23.16
CA ALA A 39 8.95 5.58 22.38
C ALA A 39 7.98 6.42 23.23
N LYS A 40 7.09 5.78 24.01
CA LYS A 40 6.21 6.47 24.96
C LYS A 40 6.97 7.35 25.94
N SER A 41 8.03 6.82 26.54
CA SER A 41 8.87 7.57 27.48
C SER A 41 9.49 8.81 26.83
N ILE A 42 10.05 8.67 25.61
CA ILE A 42 10.61 9.79 24.84
C ILE A 42 9.56 10.86 24.56
N VAL A 43 8.35 10.46 24.16
CA VAL A 43 7.26 11.42 23.88
C VAL A 43 6.82 12.13 25.17
N ALA A 44 6.66 11.40 26.28
CA ALA A 44 6.30 11.98 27.57
C ALA A 44 7.34 12.99 28.05
N ASP A 45 8.63 12.69 27.91
CA ASP A 45 9.73 13.59 28.26
C ASP A 45 9.73 14.85 27.37
N TYR A 46 9.46 14.69 26.06
CA TYR A 46 9.36 15.82 25.13
C TYR A 46 8.17 16.73 25.46
N VAL A 47 7.00 16.16 25.78
CA VAL A 47 5.82 16.91 26.24
C VAL A 47 6.11 17.65 27.55
N ARG A 48 6.79 16.99 28.51
CA ARG A 48 7.20 17.61 29.77
C ARG A 48 8.14 18.79 29.53
N LEU A 49 9.12 18.65 28.63
CA LEU A 49 10.07 19.71 28.29
C LEU A 49 9.39 20.94 27.65
N LYS A 50 8.30 20.73 26.91
CA LYS A 50 7.55 21.80 26.23
C LYS A 50 6.36 22.33 27.03
N SER A 51 6.17 21.86 28.26
CA SER A 51 5.09 22.32 29.13
C SER A 51 5.38 23.71 29.72
N PRO A 52 4.38 24.60 29.88
CA PRO A 52 2.98 24.41 29.50
C PRO A 52 2.77 24.51 27.98
N LEU A 53 2.03 23.56 27.39
CA LEU A 53 1.84 23.46 25.94
C LEU A 53 1.22 24.73 25.31
N LYS A 54 0.40 25.47 26.06
CA LYS A 54 -0.15 26.76 25.63
C LYS A 54 0.92 27.78 25.21
N ARG A 55 2.14 27.67 25.72
CA ARG A 55 3.30 28.55 25.40
C ARG A 55 4.31 27.90 24.45
N ALA A 56 4.14 26.64 24.07
CA ALA A 56 5.04 25.96 23.16
C ALA A 56 4.97 26.58 21.76
N SER A 57 6.03 26.47 20.95
CA SER A 57 5.98 26.97 19.57
C SER A 57 4.95 26.19 18.74
N HIS A 58 4.42 26.79 17.67
CA HIS A 58 3.54 26.11 16.72
C HIS A 58 4.14 24.77 16.26
N MET A 59 5.40 24.79 15.80
CA MET A 59 6.12 23.60 15.35
C MET A 59 6.24 22.53 16.44
N ASP A 60 6.51 22.92 17.69
CA ASP A 60 6.56 21.96 18.81
C ASP A 60 5.20 21.31 19.06
N LEU A 61 4.09 22.06 18.97
CA LEU A 61 2.75 21.51 19.12
C LEU A 61 2.43 20.50 18.01
N THR A 62 2.75 20.81 16.76
CA THR A 62 2.53 19.88 15.64
C THR A 62 3.39 18.63 15.77
N HIS A 63 4.64 18.75 16.24
CA HIS A 63 5.50 17.60 16.54
C HIS A 63 4.95 16.75 17.68
N ILE A 64 4.53 17.37 18.78
CA ILE A 64 3.89 16.65 19.90
C ILE A 64 2.66 15.92 19.40
N ALA A 65 1.81 16.56 18.60
CA ALA A 65 0.63 15.92 18.03
C ALA A 65 0.98 14.69 17.20
N ARG A 66 1.92 14.83 16.27
CA ARG A 66 2.37 13.73 15.40
C ARG A 66 2.96 12.57 16.19
N LEU A 67 3.83 12.86 17.16
CA LEU A 67 4.45 11.85 18.01
C LEU A 67 3.42 11.14 18.90
N SER A 68 2.47 11.88 19.45
CA SER A 68 1.41 11.34 20.31
C SER A 68 0.47 10.42 19.52
N PHE A 69 0.08 10.80 18.28
CA PHE A 69 -0.64 9.91 17.39
C PHE A 69 0.14 8.63 17.08
N LEU A 70 1.46 8.72 16.87
CA LEU A 70 2.30 7.53 16.59
C LEU A 70 2.30 6.53 17.75
N ILE A 71 2.19 7.00 18.99
CA ILE A 71 2.10 6.14 20.18
C ILE A 71 0.66 5.87 20.63
N HIS A 72 -0.34 6.21 19.83
CA HIS A 72 -1.77 6.07 20.14
C HIS A 72 -2.27 6.90 21.34
N ASP A 73 -1.53 7.94 21.77
CA ASP A 73 -1.99 8.93 22.73
C ASP A 73 -2.79 10.03 22.02
N THR A 74 -4.05 9.71 21.73
CA THR A 74 -4.95 10.59 20.97
C THR A 74 -5.31 11.86 21.74
N ASP A 75 -5.42 11.78 23.07
CA ASP A 75 -5.82 12.89 23.92
C ASP A 75 -4.75 13.99 23.93
N THR A 76 -3.49 13.62 24.15
CA THR A 76 -2.37 14.57 24.07
C THR A 76 -2.25 15.14 22.67
N ALA A 77 -2.45 14.32 21.64
CA ALA A 77 -2.36 14.77 20.25
C ALA A 77 -3.41 15.85 19.91
N LEU A 78 -4.67 15.59 20.25
CA LEU A 78 -5.77 16.52 20.00
C LEU A 78 -5.65 17.76 20.88
N TYR A 79 -5.17 17.64 22.12
CA TYR A 79 -4.94 18.79 22.99
C TYR A 79 -3.85 19.73 22.45
N ALA A 80 -2.76 19.19 21.91
CA ALA A 80 -1.70 19.98 21.28
C ALA A 80 -2.22 20.75 20.05
N LEU A 81 -2.98 20.09 19.17
CA LEU A 81 -3.60 20.76 18.01
C LEU A 81 -4.65 21.78 18.43
N LYS A 82 -5.42 21.50 19.49
CA LYS A 82 -6.37 22.46 20.06
C LYS A 82 -5.65 23.71 20.55
N CYS A 83 -4.46 23.59 21.15
CA CYS A 83 -3.68 24.75 21.57
C CYS A 83 -3.27 25.65 20.40
N VAL A 84 -3.02 25.10 19.19
CA VAL A 84 -2.81 25.92 17.97
C VAL A 84 -4.07 26.73 17.65
N LEU A 85 -5.23 26.08 17.65
CA LEU A 85 -6.52 26.72 17.35
C LEU A 85 -6.94 27.76 18.40
N ASP A 86 -6.78 27.47 19.69
CA ASP A 86 -7.16 28.36 20.79
C ASP A 86 -6.34 29.67 20.79
N ARG A 87 -5.16 29.66 20.14
CA ARG A 87 -4.30 30.85 19.94
C ARG A 87 -4.67 31.65 18.70
N ASN A 88 -5.71 31.25 17.96
CA ASN A 88 -6.06 31.80 16.65
C ASN A 88 -4.91 31.72 15.63
N GLU A 89 -3.99 30.77 15.79
CA GLU A 89 -3.00 30.49 14.76
C GLU A 89 -3.67 29.73 13.62
N MET A 90 -3.40 30.13 12.38
CA MET A 90 -3.95 29.46 11.21
C MET A 90 -3.22 28.12 11.01
N PRO A 91 -3.91 26.97 11.08
CA PRO A 91 -3.28 25.69 10.82
C PRO A 91 -2.75 25.64 9.40
N ASP A 92 -1.54 25.13 9.24
CA ASP A 92 -0.96 24.93 7.92
C ASP A 92 -1.35 23.56 7.34
N ILE A 93 -0.87 23.26 6.13
CA ILE A 93 -1.13 21.96 5.48
C ILE A 93 -0.51 20.79 6.26
N TYR A 94 0.56 21.02 7.00
CA TYR A 94 1.25 20.00 7.77
C TYR A 94 0.47 19.65 9.04
N ASP A 95 -0.10 20.64 9.74
CA ASP A 95 -1.04 20.42 10.84
C ASP A 95 -2.25 19.59 10.39
N LEU A 96 -2.81 19.95 9.23
CA LEU A 96 -3.94 19.24 8.65
C LEU A 96 -3.57 17.79 8.32
N ASN A 97 -2.40 17.56 7.74
CA ASN A 97 -1.89 16.21 7.46
C ASN A 97 -1.70 15.38 8.72
N VAL A 98 -1.17 15.97 9.80
CA VAL A 98 -1.02 15.31 11.10
C VAL A 98 -2.38 14.94 11.70
N LEU A 99 -3.34 15.87 11.69
CA LEU A 99 -4.68 15.65 12.20
C LEU A 99 -5.44 14.57 11.40
N LEU A 100 -5.46 14.70 10.06
CA LEU A 100 -6.13 13.74 9.19
C LEU A 100 -5.48 12.36 9.29
N GLY A 101 -4.14 12.29 9.33
CA GLY A 101 -3.42 11.03 9.53
C GLY A 101 -3.77 10.38 10.88
N GLY A 102 -3.77 11.16 11.96
CA GLY A 102 -4.16 10.68 13.29
C GLY A 102 -5.58 10.13 13.36
N ILE A 103 -6.55 10.86 12.79
CA ILE A 103 -7.95 10.39 12.72
C ILE A 103 -8.07 9.16 11.82
N ALA A 104 -7.35 9.13 10.70
CA ALA A 104 -7.46 8.04 9.73
C ALA A 104 -6.98 6.70 10.29
N GLN A 105 -6.06 6.69 11.26
CA GLN A 105 -5.60 5.47 11.94
C GLN A 105 -6.72 4.66 12.59
N SER A 106 -7.76 5.33 13.10
CA SER A 106 -8.90 4.67 13.75
C SER A 106 -10.17 4.75 12.90
N ASN A 107 -10.37 5.85 12.17
CA ASN A 107 -11.57 6.10 11.38
C ASN A 107 -11.27 6.85 10.07
N PRO A 108 -10.86 6.16 9.00
CA PRO A 108 -10.49 6.79 7.73
C PRO A 108 -11.70 7.45 7.04
N ARG A 109 -12.93 6.97 7.29
CA ARG A 109 -14.16 7.61 6.78
C ARG A 109 -14.38 8.98 7.43
N GLN A 110 -14.14 9.10 8.73
CA GLN A 110 -14.23 10.39 9.42
C GLN A 110 -13.14 11.35 8.94
N ALA A 111 -11.90 10.87 8.75
CA ALA A 111 -10.84 11.66 8.16
C ALA A 111 -11.21 12.15 6.74
N SER A 112 -11.77 11.30 5.89
CA SER A 112 -12.28 11.68 4.56
C SER A 112 -13.37 12.76 4.62
N LYS A 113 -14.36 12.63 5.52
CA LYS A 113 -15.39 13.65 5.74
C LYS A 113 -14.77 14.98 6.19
N MET A 114 -13.78 14.93 7.09
CA MET A 114 -13.08 16.10 7.58
C MET A 114 -12.28 16.79 6.46
N ALA A 115 -11.57 16.03 5.63
CA ALA A 115 -10.85 16.55 4.47
C ALA A 115 -11.82 17.24 3.48
N HIS A 116 -12.97 16.65 3.19
CA HIS A 116 -13.98 17.30 2.35
C HIS A 116 -14.58 18.57 2.98
N LYS A 117 -14.80 18.57 4.31
CA LYS A 117 -15.23 19.78 5.02
C LYS A 117 -14.16 20.87 4.95
N ALA A 118 -12.88 20.52 5.08
CA ALA A 118 -11.77 21.46 4.93
C ALA A 118 -11.76 22.10 3.53
N LEU A 119 -11.91 21.29 2.47
CA LEU A 119 -12.06 21.79 1.10
C LEU A 119 -13.25 22.74 0.94
N ALA A 120 -14.42 22.39 1.51
CA ALA A 120 -15.62 23.22 1.45
C ALA A 120 -15.44 24.58 2.17
N LEU A 121 -14.52 24.66 3.12
CA LEU A 121 -14.14 25.89 3.84
C LEU A 121 -13.00 26.65 3.14
N GLY A 122 -12.58 26.23 1.94
CA GLY A 122 -11.46 26.84 1.22
C GLY A 122 -10.08 26.47 1.75
N VAL A 123 -9.98 25.53 2.69
CA VAL A 123 -8.71 25.01 3.18
C VAL A 123 -8.18 24.00 2.16
N ARG A 124 -6.94 24.23 1.70
CA ARG A 124 -6.28 23.33 0.75
C ARG A 124 -6.02 21.97 1.41
N VAL A 125 -6.50 20.91 0.79
CA VAL A 125 -6.12 19.53 1.10
C VAL A 125 -5.17 19.06 0.00
N ASP A 126 -3.98 18.60 0.38
CA ASP A 126 -2.97 18.20 -0.58
C ASP A 126 -3.01 16.70 -0.87
N ARG A 127 -2.10 16.25 -1.73
CA ARG A 127 -1.94 14.83 -2.05
C ARG A 127 -1.64 14.00 -0.80
N ILE A 128 -0.78 14.48 0.09
CA ILE A 128 -0.31 13.74 1.26
C ILE A 128 -1.50 13.41 2.16
N SER A 129 -2.41 14.37 2.38
CA SER A 129 -3.66 14.16 3.12
C SER A 129 -4.44 12.96 2.57
N TRP A 130 -4.68 12.94 1.25
CA TRP A 130 -5.43 11.86 0.62
C TRP A 130 -4.69 10.53 0.66
N THR A 131 -3.37 10.53 0.45
CA THR A 131 -2.51 9.35 0.56
C THR A 131 -2.62 8.74 1.96
N LEU A 132 -2.58 9.55 3.02
CA LEU A 132 -2.72 9.07 4.40
C LEU A 132 -4.09 8.43 4.66
N ILE A 133 -5.17 9.04 4.16
CA ILE A 133 -6.52 8.49 4.33
C ILE A 133 -6.65 7.15 3.59
N ILE A 134 -6.19 7.08 2.33
CA ILE A 134 -6.20 5.83 1.55
C ILE A 134 -5.34 4.77 2.24
N HIS A 135 -4.15 5.15 2.73
CA HIS A 135 -3.25 4.24 3.43
C HIS A 135 -3.94 3.54 4.58
N HIS A 136 -4.55 4.30 5.49
CA HIS A 136 -5.21 3.72 6.66
C HIS A 136 -6.52 3.01 6.30
N ALA A 137 -7.25 3.47 5.27
CA ALA A 137 -8.38 2.73 4.73
C ALA A 137 -7.96 1.33 4.28
N LEU A 138 -6.88 1.20 3.51
CA LEU A 138 -6.35 -0.09 3.06
C LEU A 138 -5.85 -0.96 4.23
N LEU A 139 -5.21 -0.36 5.25
CA LEU A 139 -4.75 -1.10 6.43
C LEU A 139 -5.93 -1.68 7.24
N LEU A 140 -7.03 -0.94 7.35
CA LEU A 140 -8.23 -1.35 8.06
C LEU A 140 -9.20 -2.19 7.19
N GLY A 141 -8.85 -2.45 5.93
CA GLY A 141 -9.69 -3.21 5.00
C GLY A 141 -10.91 -2.43 4.47
N ASP A 142 -10.95 -1.10 4.65
CA ASP A 142 -11.96 -0.23 4.04
C ASP A 142 -11.63 0.10 2.59
N PHE A 143 -11.62 -0.97 1.81
CA PHE A 143 -11.33 -1.00 0.40
C PHE A 143 -12.25 -0.14 -0.46
N LYS A 144 -13.54 -0.07 -0.10
CA LYS A 144 -14.53 0.77 -0.78
C LYS A 144 -14.22 2.26 -0.62
N LEU A 145 -13.77 2.68 0.56
CA LEU A 145 -13.37 4.07 0.76
C LEU A 145 -12.10 4.41 -0.05
N ALA A 146 -11.09 3.54 -0.01
CA ALA A 146 -9.86 3.75 -0.77
C ALA A 146 -10.15 3.93 -2.26
N GLU A 147 -10.99 3.06 -2.82
CA GLU A 147 -11.44 3.17 -4.21
C GLU A 147 -12.22 4.47 -4.48
N LEU A 148 -13.18 4.82 -3.61
CA LEU A 148 -13.96 6.04 -3.77
C LEU A 148 -13.04 7.27 -3.87
N ILE A 149 -12.04 7.37 -2.99
CA ILE A 149 -11.07 8.48 -3.00
C ILE A 149 -10.23 8.44 -4.27
N ILE A 150 -9.73 7.27 -4.69
CA ILE A 150 -8.96 7.12 -5.93
C ILE A 150 -9.79 7.56 -7.15
N ASN A 151 -11.04 7.11 -7.27
CA ASN A 151 -11.92 7.47 -8.37
C ASN A 151 -12.24 8.96 -8.38
N LYS A 152 -12.53 9.54 -7.21
CA LYS A 152 -12.77 10.98 -7.07
C LYS A 152 -11.53 11.81 -7.38
N SER A 153 -10.35 11.34 -6.99
CA SER A 153 -9.07 11.99 -7.31
C SER A 153 -8.82 12.08 -8.83
N ASN A 154 -9.31 11.10 -9.59
CA ASN A 154 -9.24 11.12 -11.04
C ASN A 154 -10.16 12.19 -11.64
N THR A 155 -11.35 12.41 -11.05
CA THR A 155 -12.27 13.47 -11.50
C THR A 155 -11.78 14.87 -11.11
N GLU A 156 -11.03 14.99 -10.02
CA GLU A 156 -10.57 16.28 -9.47
C GLU A 156 -9.13 16.64 -9.91
N ASN A 157 -8.55 15.93 -10.87
CA ASN A 157 -7.18 16.15 -11.38
C ASN A 157 -6.10 16.15 -10.28
N ILE A 158 -6.27 15.38 -9.22
CA ILE A 158 -5.24 15.23 -8.19
C ILE A 158 -4.07 14.44 -8.78
N THR A 159 -2.91 15.08 -8.83
CA THR A 159 -1.69 14.46 -9.36
C THR A 159 -0.97 13.68 -8.27
N TRP A 160 -1.14 12.36 -8.29
CA TRP A 160 -0.39 11.44 -7.44
C TRP A 160 1.11 11.48 -7.75
N ASP A 161 1.97 11.38 -6.74
CA ASP A 161 3.39 11.09 -6.94
C ASP A 161 3.60 9.59 -6.96
N TYR A 162 4.84 9.23 -7.29
CA TYR A 162 5.28 7.86 -7.23
C TYR A 162 5.02 7.22 -5.87
N GLN A 163 5.50 7.84 -4.80
CA GLN A 163 5.50 7.24 -3.46
C GLN A 163 4.08 6.90 -3.01
N SER A 164 3.11 7.76 -3.33
CA SER A 164 1.70 7.52 -3.06
C SER A 164 1.18 6.32 -3.85
N ILE A 165 1.50 6.21 -5.14
CA ILE A 165 1.04 5.08 -5.97
C ILE A 165 1.68 3.77 -5.53
N ASP A 166 2.98 3.74 -5.30
CA ASP A 166 3.68 2.54 -4.81
C ASP A 166 3.07 2.07 -3.49
N MET A 167 2.81 2.99 -2.56
CA MET A 167 2.16 2.68 -1.30
C MET A 167 0.73 2.15 -1.50
N ILE A 168 -0.10 2.80 -2.32
CA ILE A 168 -1.48 2.37 -2.61
C ILE A 168 -1.47 0.95 -3.18
N VAL A 169 -0.67 0.73 -4.23
CA VAL A 169 -0.60 -0.54 -4.95
C VAL A 169 -0.09 -1.66 -4.05
N ARG A 170 1.02 -1.46 -3.33
CA ARG A 170 1.57 -2.47 -2.41
C ARG A 170 0.62 -2.80 -1.26
N ARG A 171 -0.11 -1.82 -0.73
CA ARG A 171 -1.02 -2.01 0.39
C ARG A 171 -2.36 -2.59 -0.03
N GLY A 172 -2.85 -2.28 -1.22
CA GLY A 172 -4.10 -2.83 -1.72
C GLY A 172 -4.01 -4.30 -2.13
N PHE A 173 -2.83 -4.79 -2.51
CA PHE A 173 -2.57 -6.23 -2.71
C PHE A 173 -2.36 -7.01 -1.41
N ASN A 174 -3.13 -6.67 -0.37
CA ASN A 174 -3.09 -7.38 0.91
C ASN A 174 -3.63 -8.80 0.73
N ASP A 175 -2.89 -9.81 1.18
CA ASP A 175 -3.29 -11.23 1.14
C ASP A 175 -4.56 -11.51 1.97
N LYS A 176 -4.97 -10.56 2.81
CA LYS A 176 -6.22 -10.63 3.58
C LYS A 176 -7.47 -10.29 2.77
N VAL A 177 -7.34 -9.80 1.53
CA VAL A 177 -8.48 -9.68 0.63
C VAL A 177 -8.94 -11.10 0.32
N ALA A 178 -10.18 -11.45 0.67
CA ALA A 178 -10.79 -12.73 0.31
C ALA A 178 -11.65 -12.63 -0.97
N ASP A 179 -12.05 -11.41 -1.32
CA ASP A 179 -12.97 -11.13 -2.42
C ASP A 179 -12.21 -10.95 -3.74
N ARG A 180 -12.43 -11.88 -4.68
CA ARG A 180 -11.81 -11.87 -6.00
C ARG A 180 -12.31 -10.74 -6.88
N ASP A 181 -13.58 -10.34 -6.73
CA ASP A 181 -14.16 -9.26 -7.54
C ASP A 181 -13.52 -7.94 -7.14
N TYR A 182 -13.39 -7.71 -5.83
CA TYR A 182 -12.65 -6.56 -5.31
C TYR A 182 -11.19 -6.56 -5.78
N ALA A 183 -10.48 -7.70 -5.67
CA ALA A 183 -9.10 -7.79 -6.13
C ALA A 183 -9.00 -7.42 -7.62
N THR A 184 -9.91 -7.93 -8.44
CA THR A 184 -9.98 -7.65 -9.88
C THR A 184 -10.15 -6.17 -10.17
N GLU A 185 -11.12 -5.53 -9.53
CA GLU A 185 -11.36 -4.09 -9.66
C GLU A 185 -10.16 -3.27 -9.19
N PHE A 186 -9.54 -3.65 -8.07
CA PHE A 186 -8.33 -3.01 -7.55
C PHE A 186 -7.15 -3.12 -8.53
N PHE A 187 -6.93 -4.28 -9.16
CA PHE A 187 -5.91 -4.45 -10.20
C PHE A 187 -6.18 -3.52 -11.39
N HIS A 188 -7.42 -3.43 -11.86
CA HIS A 188 -7.78 -2.53 -12.95
C HIS A 188 -7.55 -1.06 -12.58
N ASN A 189 -7.95 -0.65 -11.38
CA ASN A 189 -7.75 0.71 -10.86
C ASN A 189 -6.26 1.06 -10.76
N SER A 190 -5.46 0.13 -10.23
CA SER A 190 -4.01 0.27 -10.11
C SER A 190 -3.35 0.40 -11.48
N LEU A 191 -3.73 -0.43 -12.45
CA LEU A 191 -3.22 -0.36 -13.81
C LEU A 191 -3.57 0.99 -14.47
N ARG A 192 -4.81 1.48 -14.32
CA ARG A 192 -5.22 2.79 -14.83
C ARG A 192 -4.40 3.94 -14.23
N LEU A 193 -4.16 3.92 -12.92
CA LEU A 193 -3.30 4.90 -12.23
C LEU A 193 -1.87 4.90 -12.80
N LEU A 194 -1.28 3.72 -12.97
CA LEU A 194 0.07 3.57 -13.48
C LEU A 194 0.18 3.96 -14.97
N GLN A 195 -0.81 3.62 -15.79
CA GLN A 195 -0.87 4.03 -17.20
C GLN A 195 -0.92 5.55 -17.33
N ARG A 196 -1.68 6.24 -16.47
CA ARG A 196 -1.72 7.69 -16.44
C ARG A 196 -0.33 8.28 -16.13
N GLN A 197 0.37 7.75 -15.13
CA GLN A 197 1.73 8.21 -14.81
C GLN A 197 2.72 7.97 -15.94
N ALA A 198 2.62 6.83 -16.62
CA ALA A 198 3.47 6.53 -17.78
C ALA A 198 3.24 7.54 -18.92
N ARG A 199 1.98 7.93 -19.17
CA ARG A 199 1.66 9.00 -20.16
C ARG A 199 2.20 10.38 -19.77
N GLU A 200 2.34 10.64 -18.48
CA GLU A 200 2.96 11.86 -17.95
C GLU A 200 4.50 11.83 -18.02
N GLY A 201 5.09 10.81 -18.67
CA GLY A 201 6.53 10.69 -18.87
C GLY A 201 7.30 10.30 -17.61
N ARG A 202 6.62 9.80 -16.58
CA ARG A 202 7.28 9.36 -15.34
C ARG A 202 7.79 7.93 -15.50
N GLU A 203 9.02 7.71 -15.07
CA GLU A 203 9.69 6.42 -15.24
C GLU A 203 8.95 5.28 -14.52
N ALA A 204 8.79 4.16 -15.25
CA ALA A 204 8.28 2.92 -14.72
C ALA A 204 9.23 2.29 -13.68
N TRP A 205 8.70 1.68 -12.62
CA TRP A 205 9.53 0.99 -11.61
C TRP A 205 9.47 -0.52 -11.77
N THR A 206 10.63 -1.11 -12.06
CA THR A 206 10.79 -2.57 -12.12
C THR A 206 10.40 -3.22 -10.80
N SER A 207 10.73 -2.61 -9.65
CA SER A 207 10.39 -3.16 -8.33
C SER A 207 8.90 -3.19 -8.05
N LEU A 208 8.15 -2.20 -8.54
CA LEU A 208 6.68 -2.19 -8.46
C LEU A 208 6.11 -3.19 -9.47
N GLY A 209 6.67 -3.24 -10.68
CA GLY A 209 6.29 -4.18 -11.73
C GLY A 209 6.43 -5.64 -11.32
N ILE A 210 7.55 -6.03 -10.70
CA ILE A 210 7.73 -7.40 -10.19
C ILE A 210 6.67 -7.73 -9.14
N VAL A 211 6.36 -6.79 -8.24
CA VAL A 211 5.34 -7.02 -7.21
C VAL A 211 3.95 -7.12 -7.81
N THR A 212 3.56 -6.22 -8.71
CA THR A 212 2.22 -6.25 -9.34
C THR A 212 2.03 -7.49 -10.20
N VAL A 213 3.05 -7.91 -10.96
CA VAL A 213 3.05 -9.15 -11.76
C VAL A 213 2.87 -10.36 -10.85
N ASN A 214 3.72 -10.51 -9.84
CA ASN A 214 3.66 -11.67 -8.93
C ASN A 214 2.33 -11.73 -8.17
N ARG A 215 1.79 -10.57 -7.75
CA ARG A 215 0.47 -10.50 -7.12
C ARG A 215 -0.64 -10.88 -8.09
N ALA A 216 -0.64 -10.37 -9.33
CA ALA A 216 -1.65 -10.75 -10.31
C ALA A 216 -1.61 -12.25 -10.64
N LEU A 217 -0.41 -12.85 -10.74
CA LEU A 217 -0.25 -14.30 -10.92
C LEU A 217 -0.78 -15.10 -9.72
N HIS A 218 -0.46 -14.66 -8.50
CA HIS A 218 -0.99 -15.28 -7.27
C HIS A 218 -2.52 -15.32 -7.25
N TRP A 219 -3.16 -14.25 -7.75
CA TRP A 219 -4.61 -14.15 -7.89
C TRP A 219 -5.19 -14.83 -9.14
N ARG A 220 -4.38 -15.59 -9.88
CA ARG A 220 -4.74 -16.28 -11.14
C ARG A 220 -5.30 -15.31 -12.20
N MET A 221 -4.67 -14.14 -12.32
CA MET A 221 -5.01 -13.09 -13.28
C MET A 221 -3.88 -12.86 -14.30
N PRO A 222 -3.60 -13.83 -15.20
CA PRO A 222 -2.47 -13.76 -16.11
C PRO A 222 -2.53 -12.56 -17.07
N VAL A 223 -3.73 -12.19 -17.52
CA VAL A 223 -3.93 -11.00 -18.38
C VAL A 223 -3.48 -9.73 -17.67
N MET A 224 -3.85 -9.55 -16.39
CA MET A 224 -3.42 -8.39 -15.62
C MET A 224 -1.92 -8.41 -15.33
N ALA A 225 -1.36 -9.59 -15.03
CA ALA A 225 0.08 -9.75 -14.85
C ALA A 225 0.84 -9.29 -16.11
N PHE A 226 0.37 -9.69 -17.29
CA PHE A 226 0.96 -9.28 -18.55
C PHE A 226 0.87 -7.76 -18.78
N GLU A 227 -0.27 -7.15 -18.51
CA GLU A 227 -0.43 -5.69 -18.63
C GLU A 227 0.53 -4.92 -17.70
N PHE A 228 0.71 -5.37 -16.46
CA PHE A 228 1.71 -4.77 -15.57
C PHE A 228 3.13 -4.96 -16.07
N TRP A 229 3.48 -6.15 -16.57
CA TRP A 229 4.80 -6.41 -17.12
C TRP A 229 5.07 -5.50 -18.33
N LYS A 230 4.13 -5.40 -19.26
CA LYS A 230 4.21 -4.55 -20.45
C LYS A 230 4.40 -3.09 -20.09
N LEU A 231 3.69 -2.63 -19.06
CA LEU A 231 3.74 -1.24 -18.61
C LEU A 231 5.01 -0.92 -17.81
N LEU A 232 5.41 -1.80 -16.89
CA LEU A 232 6.40 -1.47 -15.85
C LEU A 232 7.77 -2.13 -16.04
N CYS A 233 7.83 -3.30 -16.68
CA CYS A 233 9.05 -4.10 -16.79
C CYS A 233 9.64 -4.03 -18.21
N LYS A 234 8.81 -4.20 -19.24
CA LYS A 234 9.25 -4.26 -20.65
C LYS A 234 10.08 -3.03 -21.10
N PRO A 235 9.67 -1.77 -20.83
CA PRO A 235 10.43 -0.61 -21.32
C PRO A 235 11.86 -0.55 -20.78
N LYS A 236 12.07 -1.02 -19.54
CA LYS A 236 13.39 -1.07 -18.91
C LYS A 236 14.25 -2.19 -19.46
N LEU A 237 13.65 -3.35 -19.76
CA LEU A 237 14.36 -4.44 -20.39
C LEU A 237 14.82 -4.06 -21.80
N GLU A 238 13.94 -3.44 -22.60
CA GLU A 238 14.27 -2.95 -23.94
C GLU A 238 15.33 -1.84 -23.91
N SER A 239 15.32 -1.00 -22.88
CA SER A 239 16.37 0.02 -22.69
C SER A 239 17.71 -0.62 -22.33
N ALA A 240 17.70 -1.70 -21.55
CA ALA A 240 18.92 -2.43 -21.20
C ALA A 240 19.51 -3.14 -22.41
N THR A 241 18.70 -3.78 -23.26
CA THR A 241 19.21 -4.52 -24.45
C THR A 241 19.77 -3.62 -25.54
N ARG A 242 19.43 -2.33 -25.56
CA ARG A 242 20.00 -1.33 -26.48
C ARG A 242 21.39 -0.84 -26.04
N LEU A 243 21.84 -1.17 -24.83
CA LEU A 243 23.20 -0.84 -24.39
C LEU A 243 24.21 -1.74 -25.12
N PRO A 244 25.35 -1.20 -25.61
CA PRO A 244 26.41 -2.00 -26.21
C PRO A 244 26.82 -3.14 -25.28
N SER A 245 27.08 -4.31 -25.84
CA SER A 245 27.35 -5.57 -25.12
C SER A 245 28.51 -5.49 -24.10
N GLY A 246 29.33 -4.45 -24.13
CA GLY A 246 30.40 -4.17 -23.16
C GLY A 246 30.00 -3.33 -21.93
N LEU A 247 28.79 -2.76 -21.87
CA LEU A 247 28.34 -1.85 -20.78
C LEU A 247 27.18 -2.42 -19.95
N LEU A 248 26.69 -3.62 -20.27
CA LEU A 248 25.66 -4.27 -19.48
C LEU A 248 26.21 -4.62 -18.09
N PRO A 249 25.56 -4.18 -17.00
CA PRO A 249 25.89 -4.66 -15.68
C PRO A 249 25.71 -6.18 -15.68
N LYS A 250 26.79 -6.93 -15.41
CA LYS A 250 26.82 -8.41 -15.44
C LYS A 250 25.71 -9.08 -14.63
N ASN A 251 25.05 -8.34 -13.73
CA ASN A 251 24.06 -8.83 -12.79
C ASN A 251 22.59 -8.63 -13.20
N ILE A 252 22.26 -7.99 -14.33
CA ILE A 252 20.83 -7.75 -14.67
C ILE A 252 20.14 -9.03 -15.15
N GLY A 253 20.81 -9.84 -15.97
CA GLY A 253 20.25 -11.10 -16.48
C GLY A 253 20.13 -12.19 -15.41
N GLU A 254 21.05 -12.24 -14.44
CA GLU A 254 21.02 -13.20 -13.33
C GLU A 254 20.00 -12.84 -12.22
N LYS A 255 19.61 -11.57 -12.12
CA LYS A 255 18.69 -11.10 -11.06
C LYS A 255 17.24 -10.95 -11.50
N MET A 256 16.92 -11.15 -12.77
CA MET A 256 15.52 -11.23 -13.16
C MET A 256 14.94 -12.53 -12.59
N PRO A 257 13.89 -12.46 -11.74
CA PRO A 257 13.25 -13.67 -11.23
C PRO A 257 12.84 -14.56 -12.41
N LEU A 258 13.08 -15.87 -12.29
CA LEU A 258 12.70 -16.88 -13.30
C LEU A 258 11.27 -16.66 -13.82
N GLN A 259 10.37 -16.20 -12.95
CA GLN A 259 8.98 -15.79 -13.21
C GLN A 259 8.83 -14.77 -14.35
N VAL A 260 9.75 -13.81 -14.49
CA VAL A 260 9.70 -12.80 -15.57
C VAL A 260 10.12 -13.40 -16.91
N ARG A 261 11.09 -14.31 -16.91
CA ARG A 261 11.51 -15.05 -18.11
C ARG A 261 10.46 -16.07 -18.54
N ILE A 262 9.77 -16.68 -17.59
CA ILE A 262 8.61 -17.53 -17.83
C ILE A 262 7.45 -16.71 -18.40
N ALA A 263 7.18 -15.51 -17.87
CA ALA A 263 6.17 -14.62 -18.43
C ALA A 263 6.47 -14.26 -19.90
N GLU A 264 7.72 -13.96 -20.25
CA GLU A 264 8.13 -13.75 -21.65
C GLU A 264 7.91 -14.98 -22.53
N ALA A 265 8.29 -16.18 -22.04
CA ALA A 265 8.11 -17.42 -22.78
C ALA A 265 6.62 -17.78 -23.00
N LEU A 266 5.79 -17.60 -21.96
CA LEU A 266 4.35 -17.83 -22.04
C LEU A 266 3.64 -16.83 -22.96
N VAL A 267 4.14 -15.59 -23.03
CA VAL A 267 3.64 -14.55 -23.93
C VAL A 267 4.04 -14.84 -25.38
N PHE A 268 5.28 -15.30 -25.61
CA PHE A 268 5.74 -15.70 -26.94
C PHE A 268 4.89 -16.84 -27.51
N GLU A 269 4.53 -17.84 -26.68
CA GLU A 269 3.59 -18.88 -27.09
C GLU A 269 2.17 -18.35 -27.30
N TYR A 270 1.69 -17.42 -26.47
CA TYR A 270 0.37 -16.80 -26.62
C TYR A 270 0.23 -16.04 -27.97
N GLU A 271 1.24 -15.25 -28.34
CA GLU A 271 1.26 -14.50 -29.61
C GLU A 271 1.38 -15.43 -30.83
N GLN A 272 2.11 -16.55 -30.72
CA GLN A 272 2.31 -17.53 -31.80
C GLN A 272 1.09 -18.44 -32.01
N VAL A 273 0.41 -18.86 -30.94
CA VAL A 273 -0.64 -19.88 -31.03
C VAL A 273 -2.01 -19.29 -31.39
N GLY A 274 -2.22 -17.98 -31.20
CA GLY A 274 -3.46 -17.30 -31.55
C GLY A 274 -4.67 -17.78 -30.74
N ALA A 275 -5.72 -16.96 -30.69
CA ALA A 275 -6.90 -17.11 -29.83
C ALA A 275 -7.77 -18.38 -30.05
N LYS A 276 -7.29 -19.41 -30.76
CA LYS A 276 -8.06 -20.60 -31.17
C LYS A 276 -7.92 -21.81 -30.24
N CYS A 277 -6.89 -21.89 -29.40
CA CYS A 277 -6.78 -22.95 -28.39
C CYS A 277 -7.12 -22.38 -27.01
N GLY A 278 -8.19 -22.92 -26.41
CA GLY A 278 -8.69 -22.49 -25.10
C GLY A 278 -7.59 -22.44 -24.03
N TYR A 279 -7.69 -21.41 -23.19
CA TYR A 279 -6.82 -20.97 -22.09
C TYR A 279 -6.16 -22.05 -21.19
N THR A 280 -6.60 -23.30 -21.24
CA THR A 280 -6.28 -24.35 -20.28
C THR A 280 -4.90 -25.00 -20.43
N TRP A 281 -4.32 -25.07 -21.64
CA TRP A 281 -3.08 -25.84 -21.84
C TRP A 281 -1.79 -25.09 -21.47
N ALA A 282 -1.62 -23.84 -21.94
CA ALA A 282 -0.47 -23.01 -21.59
C ALA A 282 -0.47 -22.61 -20.09
N MET A 283 -1.66 -22.38 -19.51
CA MET A 283 -1.78 -22.17 -18.05
C MET A 283 -1.49 -23.44 -17.25
N GLY A 284 -1.87 -24.62 -17.75
CA GLY A 284 -1.58 -25.91 -17.10
C GLY A 284 -0.08 -26.20 -17.02
N LEU A 285 0.69 -25.91 -18.08
CA LEU A 285 2.15 -26.08 -18.07
C LEU A 285 2.84 -25.07 -17.14
N ALA A 286 2.37 -23.82 -17.10
CA ALA A 286 2.88 -22.79 -16.20
C ALA A 286 2.66 -23.13 -14.71
N MET A 287 1.48 -23.66 -14.37
CA MET A 287 1.16 -24.07 -12.99
C MET A 287 1.91 -25.33 -12.53
N CYS A 288 2.22 -26.26 -13.44
CA CYS A 288 3.00 -27.47 -13.12
C CYS A 288 4.47 -27.17 -12.79
N VAL A 289 5.05 -26.10 -13.35
CA VAL A 289 6.43 -25.70 -13.07
C VAL A 289 6.53 -24.89 -11.76
N GLU A 290 5.44 -24.31 -11.28
CA GLU A 290 5.43 -23.37 -10.16
C GLU A 290 5.07 -23.98 -8.79
N MET A 291 4.53 -25.21 -8.72
CA MET A 291 3.96 -25.77 -7.48
C MET A 291 4.72 -26.90 -6.77
N ASP A 292 5.71 -27.56 -7.37
CA ASP A 292 6.42 -28.72 -6.75
C ASP A 292 5.48 -29.78 -6.12
N VAL A 293 4.30 -30.01 -6.73
CA VAL A 293 3.35 -31.05 -6.31
C VAL A 293 3.39 -32.19 -7.32
N PRO A 294 4.11 -33.30 -7.03
CA PRO A 294 3.97 -34.50 -7.83
C PRO A 294 2.66 -35.19 -7.42
N THR A 295 1.86 -35.60 -8.42
CA THR A 295 0.62 -36.37 -8.29
C THR A 295 -0.64 -35.56 -8.00
N LEU A 296 -1.38 -35.18 -9.05
CA LEU A 296 -2.86 -35.18 -9.11
C LEU A 296 -3.33 -34.71 -10.51
N TRP A 297 -2.78 -35.29 -11.58
CA TRP A 297 -3.43 -35.17 -12.89
C TRP A 297 -3.01 -36.29 -13.84
N THR A 298 -3.89 -37.28 -14.04
CA THR A 298 -3.82 -38.19 -15.19
C THR A 298 -4.84 -37.70 -16.22
N PRO A 299 -4.43 -37.36 -17.45
CA PRO A 299 -5.37 -36.94 -18.48
C PRO A 299 -6.23 -38.13 -18.89
N THR A 300 -7.54 -38.05 -18.66
CA THR A 300 -8.49 -38.97 -19.30
C THR A 300 -8.47 -38.68 -20.79
N ARG A 301 -7.97 -39.64 -21.56
CA ARG A 301 -7.84 -39.60 -23.01
C ARG A 301 -9.22 -39.41 -23.63
N ILE A 302 -9.55 -38.18 -24.05
CA ILE A 302 -10.70 -37.93 -24.93
C ILE A 302 -10.38 -38.61 -26.26
N LYS A 303 -11.04 -39.73 -26.54
CA LYS A 303 -11.04 -40.34 -27.87
C LYS A 303 -11.93 -39.47 -28.75
N ASN A 304 -11.32 -38.82 -29.74
CA ASN A 304 -12.04 -38.16 -30.82
C ASN A 304 -12.94 -39.18 -31.53
N LYS A 305 -14.23 -38.85 -31.66
CA LYS A 305 -15.10 -39.31 -32.74
C LYS A 305 -15.22 -38.16 -33.72
#